data_AF-A0A8T5MXU7-F1
#
_entry.id   AF-A0A8T5MXU7-F1
#
_cell.length_a   1.000
_cell.length_b   1.000
_cell.length_c   1.000
_cell.angle_alpha   90.00
_cell.angle_beta   90.00
_cell.angle_gamma   90.00
#
_symmetry.space_group_name_H-M   'P 1'
#
loop_
_entity.id
_entity.type
_entity.pdbx_description
1 polymer ?
#
loop_
_entity_poly.entity_id
_entity_poly.type
_entity_poly.pdbx_seq_one_letter_code
_entity_poly.pdbx_strand_id
1 'polypeptide(L)' 'MTSPLDVEERYVTPVKEERKVKGGGIVFICPVPIVFGSDVKTAVILMILADALMIGMFLFLIIMFK' A
#
# COMPACT_ATOMS: atom_id res chain seq x y z
N MET A 1 13.01 39.14 -40.39
CA MET A 1 11.74 38.87 -39.70
C MET A 1 11.78 37.42 -39.26
N THR A 2 12.40 37.16 -38.11
CA THR A 2 12.30 35.88 -37.41
C THR A 2 10.93 35.83 -36.75
N SER A 3 10.28 34.67 -36.84
CA SER A 3 8.92 34.43 -36.35
C SER A 3 8.84 34.69 -34.83
N PRO A 4 7.77 35.33 -34.31
CA PRO A 4 7.53 35.50 -32.87
C PRO A 4 7.23 34.19 -32.09
N LEU A 5 7.28 33.03 -32.76
CA LEU A 5 6.83 31.74 -32.19
C LEU A 5 7.97 30.82 -31.71
N ASP A 6 9.22 31.29 -31.71
CA ASP A 6 10.34 30.56 -31.11
C ASP A 6 10.50 30.86 -29.60
N VAL A 7 9.58 31.65 -29.03
CA VAL A 7 9.50 31.99 -27.59
C VAL A 7 8.34 31.25 -26.93
N GLU A 8 8.08 30.00 -27.33
CA GLU A 8 7.59 29.03 -26.35
C GLU A 8 8.81 28.48 -25.63
N GLU A 9 9.33 29.28 -24.69
CA GLU A 9 10.13 28.76 -23.58
C GLU A 9 9.34 27.61 -22.97
N ARG A 10 9.72 26.41 -23.39
CA ARG A 10 9.32 25.13 -22.84
C ARG A 10 9.62 25.18 -21.35
N TYR A 11 8.64 25.64 -20.58
CA TYR A 11 8.63 25.63 -19.13
C TYR A 11 8.74 24.16 -18.73
N VAL A 12 9.99 23.70 -18.55
CA VAL A 12 10.29 22.38 -18.02
C VAL A 12 9.83 22.43 -16.58
N THR A 13 8.54 22.15 -16.36
CA THR A 13 8.01 21.95 -15.02
C THR A 13 8.90 20.89 -14.39
N PRO A 14 9.60 21.18 -13.28
CA PRO A 14 10.29 20.14 -12.56
C PRO A 14 9.20 19.16 -12.15
N VAL A 15 9.19 17.98 -12.79
CA VAL A 15 8.32 16.88 -12.42
C VAL A 15 8.71 16.58 -10.98
N LYS A 16 7.95 17.14 -10.03
CA LYS A 16 8.05 16.74 -8.63
C LYS A 16 7.71 15.27 -8.65
N GLU A 17 8.71 14.42 -8.47
CA GLU A 17 8.48 13.03 -8.14
C GLU A 17 7.65 13.04 -6.86
N GLU A 18 6.33 12.93 -7.03
CA GLU A 18 5.44 12.64 -5.92
C GLU A 18 5.88 11.29 -5.39
N ARG A 19 6.67 11.31 -4.30
CA ARG A 19 6.98 10.10 -3.55
C ARG A 19 5.64 9.54 -3.06
N LYS A 20 5.04 8.68 -3.86
CA LYS A 20 3.90 7.86 -3.46
C LYS A 20 4.38 7.01 -2.29
N VAL A 21 3.96 7.41 -1.10
CA VAL A 21 4.29 6.70 0.13
C VAL A 21 3.57 5.36 0.06
N LYS A 22 4.33 4.29 -0.16
CA LYS A 22 3.80 2.93 -0.21
C LYS A 22 3.59 2.44 1.22
N GLY A 23 2.42 2.72 1.75
CA GLY A 23 1.98 2.28 3.07
C GLY A 23 0.79 1.33 3.01
N GLY A 24 0.50 0.66 4.12
CA GLY A 24 -0.67 -0.19 4.28
C GLY A 24 -0.82 -0.59 5.75
N GLY A 25 -1.98 -1.16 6.08
CA GLY A 25 -2.31 -1.59 7.43
C GLY A 25 -3.43 -2.62 7.43
N ILE A 26 -3.66 -3.21 8.60
CA ILE A 26 -4.68 -4.24 8.81
C ILE A 26 -5.52 -3.79 10.00
N VAL A 27 -6.82 -3.77 9.81
CA VAL A 27 -7.81 -3.46 10.86
C VAL A 27 -8.62 -4.71 11.11
N PHE A 28 -8.62 -5.20 12.34
CA PHE A 28 -9.47 -6.32 12.74
C PHE A 28 -10.84 -5.77 13.15
N ILE A 29 -11.84 -5.94 12.28
CA ILE A 29 -13.23 -5.64 12.61
C ILE A 29 -13.87 -6.95 13.07
N CYS A 30 -13.95 -7.12 14.39
CA CYS A 30 -14.29 -8.41 15.00
C CYS A 30 -13.28 -9.49 14.48
N PRO A 31 -13.56 -10.81 14.43
CA PRO A 31 -12.55 -11.78 14.00
C PRO A 31 -12.23 -11.70 12.48
N VAL A 32 -12.76 -10.70 11.76
CA VAL A 32 -12.55 -10.53 10.32
C VAL A 32 -11.47 -9.46 10.09
N PRO A 33 -10.31 -9.81 9.51
CA PRO A 33 -9.27 -8.85 9.19
C PRO A 33 -9.62 -8.09 7.90
N ILE A 34 -9.52 -6.77 7.93
CA ILE A 34 -9.64 -5.89 6.75
C ILE A 34 -8.29 -5.29 6.43
N VAL A 35 -7.83 -5.48 5.19
CA VAL A 35 -6.50 -5.08 4.74
C VAL A 35 -6.60 -3.87 3.83
N PHE A 36 -5.81 -2.84 4.13
CA PHE A 36 -5.70 -1.62 3.33
C PHE A 36 -4.25 -1.43 2.89
N GLY A 37 -4.04 -1.05 1.62
CA GLY A 37 -2.71 -0.83 1.09
C GLY A 37 -2.72 0.18 -0.06
N SER A 38 -1.65 0.98 -0.15
CA SER A 38 -1.40 1.92 -1.25
C SER A 38 -1.21 1.22 -2.59
N ASP A 39 -0.87 -0.07 -2.57
CA ASP A 39 -0.65 -0.89 -3.75
C ASP A 39 -1.25 -2.28 -3.53
N VAL A 40 -1.74 -2.91 -4.60
CA VAL A 40 -2.28 -4.29 -4.56
C VAL A 40 -1.23 -5.27 -4.03
N LYS A 41 0.05 -5.11 -4.41
CA LYS A 41 1.14 -5.95 -3.90
C LYS A 41 1.28 -5.86 -2.38
N THR A 42 1.25 -4.63 -1.84
CA THR A 42 1.34 -4.37 -0.40
C THR A 42 0.13 -4.96 0.33
N ALA A 43 -1.08 -4.80 -0.22
CA ALA A 43 -2.29 -5.39 0.35
C ALA A 43 -2.25 -6.92 0.36
N VAL A 44 -1.79 -7.57 -0.71
CA VAL A 44 -1.66 -9.04 -0.77
C VAL A 44 -0.67 -9.56 0.26
N ILE A 45 0.49 -8.91 0.42
CA ILE A 45 1.49 -9.29 1.42
C ILE A 45 0.90 -9.18 2.84
N LEU A 46 0.22 -8.08 3.14
CA LEU A 46 -0.42 -7.87 4.44
C LEU A 46 -1.52 -8.90 4.71
N MET A 47 -2.32 -9.26 3.69
CA MET A 47 -3.36 -10.28 3.81
C MET A 47 -2.79 -11.65 4.18
N ILE A 48 -1.76 -12.11 3.45
CA ILE A 48 -1.10 -13.40 3.74
C ILE A 48 -0.49 -13.38 5.14
N LEU A 49 0.11 -12.25 5.53
CA LEU A 49 0.71 -12.11 6.86
C LEU A 49 -0.34 -12.16 7.98
N ALA A 50 -1.48 -11.46 7.82
CA ALA A 50 -2.57 -11.52 8.78
C ALA A 50 -3.15 -12.93 8.90
N ASP A 51 -3.41 -13.61 7.78
CA ASP A 51 -3.96 -14.96 7.82
C ASP A 51 -2.98 -15.95 8.48
N ALA A 52 -1.68 -15.85 8.17
CA ALA A 52 -0.67 -16.68 8.81
C ALA A 52 -0.63 -16.46 10.34
N LEU A 53 -0.66 -15.20 10.79
CA LEU A 53 -0.70 -14.88 12.22
C LEU A 53 -2.01 -15.34 12.87
N MET A 54 -3.15 -15.15 12.21
CA MET A 54 -4.47 -15.54 12.70
C MET A 54 -4.53 -17.05 12.92
N ILE A 55 -4.16 -17.83 11.90
CA ILE A 55 -4.13 -19.29 11.96
C ILE A 55 -3.17 -19.75 13.06
N GLY A 56 -1.96 -19.15 13.14
CA GLY A 56 -0.99 -19.46 14.18
C GLY A 56 -1.53 -19.22 15.59
N MET A 57 -2.21 -18.09 15.80
CA MET A 57 -2.83 -17.76 17.09
C MET A 57 -3.96 -18.73 17.44
N PHE A 58 -4.83 -19.06 16.48
CA PHE A 58 -5.91 -20.04 16.68
C PHE A 58 -5.36 -21.42 17.04
N LEU A 59 -4.34 -21.89 16.33
CA LEU A 59 -3.69 -23.18 16.61
C LEU A 59 -3.05 -23.19 18.00
N PHE A 60 -2.34 -22.12 18.36
CA PHE A 60 -1.75 -21.98 19.69
C PHE A 60 -2.82 -22.03 20.78
N LEU A 61 -3.93 -21.30 20.61
CA LEU A 61 -5.04 -21.30 21.55
C LEU A 61 -5.68 -22.69 21.66
N ILE A 62 -5.93 -23.38 20.56
CA ILE A 62 -6.48 -24.74 20.59
C ILE A 62 -5.55 -25.72 21.31
N ILE A 63 -4.24 -25.63 21.08
CA ILE A 63 -3.26 -26.53 21.71
C ILE A 63 -3.12 -26.24 23.21
N MET A 64 -3.09 -24.96 23.59
CA MET A 64 -2.88 -24.55 24.98
C MET A 64 -4.11 -24.75 25.88
N PHE A 65 -5.32 -24.64 25.32
CA PHE A 65 -6.59 -24.79 26.05
C PHE A 65 -7.20 -26.19 25.94
N LYS A 66 -6.53 -27.13 25.25
CA LYS A 66 -6.89 -28.55 25.29
C LYS A 66 -6.28 -29.21 26.53
#